data_AF-A0A259TUH5-F1
#
_entry.id   AF-A0A259TUH5-F1
#
_cell.length_a   1.000
_cell.length_b   1.000
_cell.length_c   1.000
_cell.angle_alpha   90.00
_cell.angle_beta   90.00
_cell.angle_gamma   90.00
#
_symmetry.space_group_name_H-M   'P 1'
#
loop_
_entity.id
_entity.type
_entity.pdbx_description
1 polymer ?
#
loop_
_entity_poly.entity_id
_entity_poly.type
_entity_poly.pdbx_seq_one_letter_code
_entity_poly.pdbx_strand_id
1 'polypeptide(L)'
;MLDALDPFRRRSVALALYRMLTGHQYDLCVVNEAVRAAGLDVDRGAVAALRLHHCQRYSAMPEGFHAQLASQTLSLFAGRPVLGDGFLKDLATTAGLRPEDAPAIGLLVPLPSLEGEATAEA
;
A
#
# COMPACT_ATOMS: atom_id res chain seq x y z
N MET A 1 -3.20 1.10 -15.25
CA MET A 1 -2.51 0.11 -14.38
C MET A 1 -3.27 -1.21 -14.31
N LEU A 2 -4.59 -1.19 -14.12
CA LEU A 2 -5.41 -2.40 -14.01
C LEU A 2 -6.40 -2.52 -15.18
N ASP A 3 -6.10 -1.87 -16.30
CA ASP A 3 -7.06 -1.58 -17.37
C ASP A 3 -7.45 -2.79 -18.22
N ALA A 4 -6.66 -3.86 -18.13
CA ALA A 4 -6.94 -5.15 -18.74
C ALA A 4 -7.89 -6.04 -17.91
N LEU A 5 -8.16 -5.67 -16.65
CA LEU A 5 -9.06 -6.42 -15.77
C LEU A 5 -10.51 -6.04 -15.99
N ASP A 6 -11.41 -7.01 -15.80
CA ASP A 6 -12.83 -6.72 -15.70
C ASP A 6 -13.11 -5.72 -14.56
N PRO A 7 -14.20 -4.93 -14.66
CA PRO A 7 -14.45 -3.84 -13.71
C PRO A 7 -14.51 -4.30 -12.25
N PHE A 8 -15.01 -5.51 -11.99
CA PHE A 8 -15.12 -6.02 -10.63
C PHE A 8 -13.74 -6.37 -10.08
N ARG A 9 -12.95 -7.17 -10.78
CA ARG A 9 -11.57 -7.50 -10.36
C ARG A 9 -10.71 -6.27 -10.22
N ARG A 10 -10.80 -5.33 -11.17
CA ARG A 10 -10.09 -4.04 -11.12
C ARG A 10 -10.36 -3.31 -9.81
N ARG A 11 -11.64 -3.17 -9.45
CA ARG A 11 -12.06 -2.49 -8.23
C ARG A 11 -11.59 -3.25 -6.98
N SER A 12 -11.72 -4.57 -6.96
CA SER A 12 -11.30 -5.41 -5.83
C SER A 12 -9.79 -5.32 -5.58
N VAL A 13 -8.98 -5.42 -6.64
CA VAL A 13 -7.51 -5.28 -6.55
C VAL A 13 -7.15 -3.88 -6.05
N ALA A 14 -7.75 -2.83 -6.63
CA ALA A 14 -7.47 -1.47 -6.23
C ALA A 14 -7.82 -1.21 -4.76
N LEU A 15 -8.98 -1.69 -4.30
CA LEU A 15 -9.42 -1.53 -2.91
C LEU A 15 -8.51 -2.29 -1.93
N ALA A 16 -8.09 -3.51 -2.28
CA ALA A 16 -7.22 -4.31 -1.43
C ALA A 16 -5.84 -3.64 -1.26
N LEU A 17 -5.24 -3.20 -2.37
CA LEU A 17 -3.97 -2.46 -2.35
C LEU A 17 -4.11 -1.13 -1.59
N TYR A 18 -5.18 -0.37 -1.83
CA TYR A 18 -5.43 0.89 -1.14
C TYR A 18 -5.51 0.69 0.38
N ARG A 19 -6.31 -0.28 0.86
CA ARG A 19 -6.48 -0.54 2.29
C ARG A 19 -5.20 -1.04 2.96
N MET A 20 -4.42 -1.86 2.27
CA MET A 20 -3.14 -2.33 2.80
C MET A 20 -2.16 -1.16 2.93
N LEU A 21 -2.02 -0.33 1.89
CA LEU A 21 -1.08 0.80 1.89
C LEU A 21 -1.50 1.94 2.82
N THR A 22 -2.80 2.12 3.07
CA THR A 22 -3.31 3.15 4.01
C THR A 22 -3.61 2.60 5.41
N GLY A 23 -3.36 1.32 5.64
CA GLY A 23 -3.60 0.62 6.90
C GLY A 23 -2.46 0.77 7.90
N HIS A 24 -2.27 -0.26 8.74
CA HIS A 24 -1.28 -0.23 9.83
C HIS A 24 -0.01 -1.05 9.56
N GLN A 25 -0.06 -1.98 8.61
CA GLN A 25 1.04 -2.89 8.32
C GLN A 25 1.06 -3.29 6.85
N TYR A 26 2.24 -3.69 6.39
CA TYR A 26 2.43 -4.26 5.07
C TYR A 26 2.03 -5.74 5.06
N ASP A 27 1.21 -6.14 4.08
CA ASP A 27 0.76 -7.53 3.96
C ASP A 27 1.02 -8.09 2.55
N LEU A 28 2.15 -8.80 2.41
CA LEU A 28 2.47 -9.53 1.18
C LEU A 28 1.36 -10.49 0.70
N CYS A 29 0.52 -11.05 1.57
CA CYS A 29 -0.59 -11.90 1.14
C CYS A 29 -1.57 -11.12 0.25
N VAL A 30 -1.86 -9.87 0.60
CA VAL A 30 -2.68 -8.97 -0.21
C VAL A 30 -2.02 -8.71 -1.57
N VAL A 31 -0.70 -8.50 -1.60
CA VAL A 31 0.04 -8.28 -2.85
C VAL A 31 -0.02 -9.52 -3.75
N ASN A 32 0.22 -10.70 -3.20
CA ASN A 32 0.20 -11.96 -3.95
C ASN A 32 -1.19 -12.25 -4.53
N GLU A 33 -2.25 -12.08 -3.74
CA GLU A 33 -3.61 -12.29 -4.23
C GLU A 33 -4.00 -11.22 -5.26
N ALA A 34 -3.55 -9.98 -5.09
CA ALA A 34 -3.77 -8.91 -6.07
C ALA A 34 -3.06 -9.21 -7.40
N VAL A 35 -1.80 -9.64 -7.38
CA VAL A 35 -1.03 -10.05 -8.56
C VAL A 35 -1.73 -11.21 -9.28
N ARG A 36 -2.14 -12.23 -8.51
CA ARG A 36 -2.86 -13.39 -9.04
C ARG A 36 -4.20 -13.01 -9.66
N ALA A 37 -4.99 -12.17 -8.97
CA ALA A 37 -6.27 -11.68 -9.49
C ALA A 37 -6.10 -10.82 -10.74
N ALA A 38 -4.98 -10.10 -10.83
CA ALA A 38 -4.60 -9.31 -11.98
C ALA A 38 -4.02 -10.14 -13.14
N GLY A 39 -3.74 -11.44 -12.93
CA GLY A 39 -3.14 -12.31 -13.95
C GLY A 39 -1.76 -11.84 -14.39
N LEU A 40 -1.03 -11.13 -13.53
CA LEU A 40 0.27 -10.57 -13.85
C LEU A 40 1.37 -11.60 -13.65
N ASP A 41 2.26 -11.70 -14.64
CA ASP A 41 3.53 -12.41 -14.49
C ASP A 41 4.59 -11.41 -14.00
N VAL A 42 4.76 -11.37 -12.67
CA VAL A 42 5.68 -10.44 -12.01
C VAL A 42 7.03 -11.07 -11.73
N ASP A 43 8.08 -10.25 -11.69
CA ASP A 43 9.41 -10.70 -11.31
C ASP A 43 9.40 -11.32 -9.90
N ARG A 44 9.74 -12.61 -9.82
CA ARG A 44 9.83 -13.36 -8.56
C ARG A 44 10.87 -12.77 -7.62
N GLY A 45 11.93 -12.17 -8.14
CA GLY A 45 12.95 -11.47 -7.35
C GLY A 45 12.39 -10.23 -6.65
N ALA A 46 11.58 -9.43 -7.36
CA ALA A 46 10.90 -8.28 -6.79
C ALA A 46 9.92 -8.68 -5.68
N VAL A 47 9.11 -9.73 -5.89
CA VAL A 47 8.20 -10.26 -4.84
C VAL A 47 8.99 -10.81 -3.64
N ALA A 48 10.10 -11.50 -3.89
CA ALA A 48 10.94 -12.04 -2.82
C ALA A 48 11.57 -10.94 -1.95
N ALA A 49 11.95 -9.80 -2.55
CA ALA A 49 12.46 -8.65 -1.80
C ALA A 49 11.38 -8.05 -0.89
N LEU A 50 10.16 -7.89 -1.39
CA LEU A 50 9.02 -7.37 -0.61
C LEU A 50 8.63 -8.28 0.56
N ARG A 51 8.89 -9.59 0.44
CA ARG A 51 8.58 -10.57 1.50
C ARG A 51 9.27 -10.29 2.83
N LEU A 52 10.42 -9.63 2.80
CA LEU A 52 11.17 -9.25 4.00
C LEU A 52 10.38 -8.28 4.91
N HIS A 53 9.36 -7.62 4.37
CA HIS A 53 8.54 -6.63 5.08
C HIS A 53 7.14 -7.13 5.42
N HIS A 54 6.84 -8.40 5.14
CA HIS A 54 5.52 -8.97 5.44
C HIS A 54 5.20 -8.89 6.94
N CYS A 55 3.99 -8.44 7.26
CA CYS A 55 3.48 -8.18 8.61
C CYS A 55 4.26 -7.11 9.41
N GLN A 56 5.15 -6.35 8.77
CA GLN A 56 5.83 -5.24 9.43
C GLN A 56 4.87 -4.05 9.56
N ARG A 57 4.75 -3.52 10.79
CA ARG A 57 3.96 -2.31 11.08
C ARG A 57 4.64 -1.08 10.47
N TYR A 58 3.86 -0.20 9.85
CA TYR A 58 4.39 1.02 9.26
C TYR A 58 4.99 1.98 10.30
N SER A 59 4.47 1.99 11.54
CA SER A 59 5.02 2.76 12.66
C SER A 59 6.43 2.30 13.09
N ALA A 60 6.82 1.07 12.76
CA ALA A 60 8.13 0.52 13.08
C ALA A 60 9.13 0.65 11.92
N MET A 61 8.73 1.24 10.79
CA MET A 61 9.59 1.44 9.63
C MET A 61 10.33 2.78 9.74
N PRO A 62 11.56 2.88 9.19
CA PRO A 62 12.24 4.17 9.06
C PRO A 62 11.41 5.19 8.28
N GLU A 63 11.65 6.47 8.54
CA GLU A 63 10.99 7.56 7.82
C GLU A 63 11.21 7.42 6.30
N GLY A 64 10.13 7.62 5.53
CA GLY A 64 10.16 7.47 4.07
C GLY A 64 10.22 6.03 3.55
N PHE A 65 10.47 5.03 4.40
CA PHE A 65 10.55 3.63 3.95
C PHE A 65 9.20 3.10 3.49
N HIS A 66 8.10 3.47 4.17
CA HIS A 66 6.75 3.12 3.71
C HIS A 66 6.49 3.63 2.29
N ALA A 67 6.93 4.86 1.97
CA ALA A 67 6.79 5.41 0.62
C ALA A 67 7.53 4.59 -0.44
N GLN A 68 8.75 4.16 -0.13
CA GLN A 68 9.56 3.31 -0.99
C GLN A 68 8.90 1.93 -1.16
N LEU A 69 8.40 1.33 -0.08
CA LEU A 69 7.74 0.03 -0.10
C LEU A 69 6.44 0.07 -0.93
N ALA A 70 5.65 1.15 -0.80
CA ALA A 70 4.46 1.37 -1.59
C ALA A 70 4.80 1.53 -3.09
N SER A 71 5.82 2.34 -3.41
CA SER A 71 6.32 2.52 -4.78
C SER A 71 6.75 1.20 -5.43
N GLN A 72 7.54 0.39 -4.71
CA GLN A 72 8.00 -0.92 -5.16
C GLN A 72 6.86 -1.93 -5.31
N THR A 73 5.85 -1.87 -4.44
CA THR A 73 4.68 -2.74 -4.57
C THR A 73 3.87 -2.41 -5.81
N LEU A 74 3.72 -1.12 -6.13
CA LEU A 74 2.89 -0.67 -7.24
C LEU A 74 3.59 -0.77 -8.59
N SER A 75 4.92 -0.74 -8.60
CA SER A 75 5.69 -1.00 -9.82
C SER A 75 5.40 -2.41 -10.38
N LEU A 76 5.05 -3.38 -9.52
CA LEU A 76 4.59 -4.72 -9.93
C LEU A 76 3.36 -4.68 -10.83
N PHE A 77 2.46 -3.71 -10.61
CA PHE A 77 1.21 -3.57 -11.36
C PHE A 77 1.33 -2.58 -12.52
N ALA A 78 2.19 -1.56 -12.37
CA ALA A 78 2.36 -0.53 -13.38
C ALA A 78 3.37 -0.90 -14.48
N GLY A 79 4.26 -1.87 -14.24
CA GLY A 79 5.37 -2.21 -15.14
C GLY A 79 6.40 -1.09 -15.30
N ARG A 80 6.33 -0.06 -14.44
CA ARG A 80 7.20 1.11 -14.44
C ARG A 80 7.35 1.65 -13.01
N PRO A 81 8.42 2.41 -12.71
CA PRO A 81 8.55 3.11 -11.44
C PRO A 81 7.35 4.02 -11.18
N VAL A 82 6.79 3.94 -9.97
CA VAL A 82 5.67 4.77 -9.54
C VAL A 82 6.20 5.78 -8.53
N LEU A 83 6.13 7.07 -8.86
CA LEU A 83 6.63 8.16 -8.02
C LEU A 83 5.49 9.12 -7.65
N GLY A 84 5.50 9.61 -6.40
CA GLY A 84 4.60 10.65 -5.91
C GLY A 84 3.21 10.16 -5.44
N ASP A 85 2.39 11.10 -4.99
CA ASP A 85 1.10 10.86 -4.32
C ASP A 85 -0.09 10.54 -5.25
N GLY A 86 0.11 10.66 -6.56
CA GLY A 86 -0.94 10.41 -7.55
C GLY A 86 -1.52 9.01 -7.48
N PHE A 87 -0.70 8.00 -7.13
CA PHE A 87 -1.15 6.62 -7.19
C PHE A 87 -2.17 6.24 -6.12
N LEU A 88 -2.11 6.82 -4.91
CA LEU A 88 -3.10 6.48 -3.88
C LEU A 88 -4.45 7.06 -4.26
N LYS A 89 -4.46 8.24 -4.89
CA LYS A 89 -5.65 8.85 -5.46
C LYS A 89 -6.20 8.03 -6.62
N ASP A 90 -5.33 7.49 -7.48
CA ASP A 90 -5.73 6.62 -8.58
C ASP A 90 -6.32 5.30 -8.06
N LEU A 91 -5.71 4.69 -7.04
CA LEU A 91 -6.23 3.50 -6.37
C LEU A 91 -7.57 3.78 -5.69
N ALA A 92 -7.70 4.90 -4.98
CA ALA A 92 -8.95 5.32 -4.34
C ALA A 92 -10.06 5.48 -5.40
N THR A 93 -9.78 6.22 -6.47
CA THR A 93 -10.73 6.42 -7.59
C THR A 93 -11.15 5.08 -8.20
N THR A 94 -10.17 4.20 -8.47
CA THR A 94 -10.42 2.86 -9.03
C THR A 94 -11.22 1.96 -8.08
N ALA A 95 -11.03 2.13 -6.78
CA ALA A 95 -11.78 1.43 -5.73
C ALA A 95 -13.22 1.97 -5.56
N GLY A 96 -13.55 3.10 -6.19
CA GLY A 96 -14.81 3.83 -6.01
C GLY A 96 -14.86 4.61 -4.69
N LEU A 97 -13.70 5.03 -4.19
CA LEU A 97 -13.54 5.92 -3.05
C LEU A 97 -13.28 7.35 -3.54
N ARG A 98 -13.42 8.31 -2.63
CA ARG A 98 -13.11 9.72 -2.93
C ARG A 98 -11.58 9.93 -2.94
N PRO A 99 -10.98 10.43 -4.03
CA PRO A 99 -9.53 10.62 -4.12
C PRO A 99 -9.01 11.70 -3.15
N GLU A 100 -9.85 12.65 -2.74
CA GLU A 100 -9.52 13.65 -1.73
C GLU A 100 -9.32 13.09 -0.32
N ASP A 101 -9.86 11.90 -0.04
CA ASP A 101 -9.65 11.19 1.24
C ASP A 101 -8.33 10.38 1.25
N ALA A 102 -7.65 10.27 0.11
CA ALA A 102 -6.41 9.52 0.03
C ALA A 102 -5.26 10.33 0.68
N PRO A 103 -4.58 9.77 1.70
CA PRO A 103 -3.46 10.44 2.33
C PRO A 103 -2.30 10.60 1.34
N ALA A 104 -1.43 11.59 1.57
CA ALA A 104 -0.15 11.64 0.89
C ALA A 104 0.73 10.50 1.43
N ILE A 105 1.51 9.86 0.56
CA ILE A 105 2.36 8.73 0.94
C ILE A 105 3.46 9.18 1.89
N GLY A 106 3.98 10.39 1.67
CA GLY A 106 4.93 11.02 2.60
C GLY A 106 4.34 11.28 3.99
N LEU A 107 3.01 11.27 4.12
CA LEU A 107 2.28 11.45 5.38
C LEU A 107 1.73 10.13 5.95
N LEU A 108 1.98 8.98 5.32
CA LEU A 108 1.55 7.67 5.80
C LEU A 108 2.39 7.10 6.96
N VAL A 109 2.92 8.00 7.79
CA VAL A 109 3.46 7.65 9.10
C VAL A 109 2.29 7.69 10.08
N PRO A 110 2.02 6.63 10.85
CA PRO A 110 1.10 6.75 11.97
C PRO A 110 1.66 7.82 12.90
N LEU A 111 0.92 8.92 13.11
CA LEU A 111 1.12 9.70 14.32
C LEU A 111 1.08 8.69 15.48
N PRO A 112 2.06 8.71 16.40
CA PRO A 112 2.04 7.79 17.52
C PRO A 112 0.67 7.89 18.19
N SER A 113 -0.03 6.76 18.31
CA SER A 113 -1.26 6.68 19.07
C SER A 113 -0.97 7.23 20.46
N LEU A 114 -1.55 8.40 20.77
CA LEU A 114 -1.55 8.95 22.13
C LEU A 114 -2.48 8.09 22.98
N GLU A 115 -2.04 6.89 23.31
CA GLU A 115 -2.67 6.07 24.35
C GLU A 115 -1.65 5.85 25.47
N GLY A 116 -1.79 6.69 26.49
CA GLY A 116 -1.54 6.31 27.88
C GLY A 116 -0.11 6.46 28.38
N GLU A 117 0.20 7.63 28.95
CA GLU A 117 0.73 7.68 30.31
C GLU A 117 0.36 9.03 30.93
N ALA A 118 -0.83 9.03 31.55
CA ALA A 118 -1.22 10.04 32.49
C ALA A 118 -0.33 9.92 33.73
N THR A 119 0.41 10.99 34.03
CA THR A 119 0.69 11.53 35.37
C THR A 119 0.69 10.53 36.54
N ALA A 120 1.87 10.30 37.11
CA ALA A 120 2.02 10.13 38.56
C ALA A 120 3.39 10.67 38.98
N GLU A 121 3.46 11.99 39.16
CA GLU A 121 4.39 12.62 40.08
C GLU A 121 3.94 12.25 41.51
N ALA A 122 4.86 11.67 42.29
CA ALA A 122 4.84 11.67 43.75
C ALA A 122 6.28 11.61 44.27
#